data_AF-A0A852V039-F1
#
_entry.id   AF-A0A852V039-F1
#
_cell.length_a   1.000
_cell.length_b   1.000
_cell.length_c   1.000
_cell.angle_alpha   90.00
_cell.angle_beta   90.00
_cell.angle_gamma   90.00
#
_symmetry.space_group_name_H-M   'P 1'
#
loop_
_entity.id
_entity.type
_entity.pdbx_description
1 polymer ?
#
loop_
_entity_poly.entity_id
_entity_poly.type
_entity_poly.pdbx_seq_one_letter_code
_entity_poly.pdbx_strand_id
1 'polypeptide(L)' 'MIDEIAAETGPDCPACGRAGVTASTHGSAEGTVGYARCGCGRWLVVLAGRVIGFTMG' A
#
# COMPACT_ATOMS: atom_id res chain seq x y z
N MET A 1 -13.98 14.82 19.47
CA MET A 1 -12.66 14.28 19.15
C MET A 1 -12.83 13.57 17.83
N ILE A 2 -12.59 14.25 16.72
CA ILE A 2 -12.65 13.62 15.39
C ILE A 2 -11.37 12.80 15.33
N ASP A 3 -11.54 11.48 15.35
CA ASP A 3 -10.50 10.50 15.08
C ASP A 3 -9.91 10.86 13.72
N GLU A 4 -8.72 11.48 13.72
CA GLU A 4 -7.91 11.57 12.53
C GLU A 4 -7.67 10.13 12.10
N ILE A 5 -8.37 9.69 11.05
CA ILE A 5 -8.01 8.46 10.34
C ILE A 5 -6.62 8.76 9.80
N ALA A 6 -5.59 8.47 10.60
CA ALA A 6 -4.21 8.51 10.18
C ALA A 6 -4.18 7.65 8.94
N ALA A 7 -4.01 8.29 7.77
CA ALA A 7 -3.90 7.58 6.52
C ALA A 7 -2.76 6.60 6.72
N GLU A 8 -3.08 5.30 6.88
CA GLU A 8 -2.09 4.33 7.29
C GLU A 8 -0.99 4.33 6.22
N THR A 9 0.17 4.87 6.60
CA THR A 9 1.32 4.97 5.71
C THR A 9 1.68 3.55 5.31
N GLY A 10 1.45 3.25 4.03
CA GLY A 10 1.77 1.99 3.42
C GLY A 10 3.26 1.88 3.13
N PRO A 11 3.69 0.78 2.49
CA PRO A 11 5.10 0.53 2.24
C PRO A 11 5.70 1.49 1.21
N ASP A 12 7.03 1.57 1.20
CA ASP A 12 7.78 2.36 0.24
C ASP A 12 7.61 1.83 -1.19
N CYS A 13 7.37 2.76 -2.13
CA CYS A 13 7.29 2.44 -3.54
C CYS A 13 8.68 2.10 -4.09
N PRO A 14 8.90 0.90 -4.66
CA PRO A 14 10.19 0.51 -5.22
C PRO A 14 10.67 1.40 -6.38
N ALA A 15 9.74 2.11 -7.05
CA ALA A 15 10.05 2.95 -8.21
C ALA A 15 10.52 4.36 -7.85
N CYS A 16 10.09 4.94 -6.73
CA CYS A 16 10.41 6.32 -6.39
C CYS A 16 10.85 6.54 -4.93
N GLY A 17 10.87 5.48 -4.12
CA GLY A 17 11.32 5.50 -2.72
C GLY A 17 10.39 6.21 -1.73
N ARG A 18 9.19 6.62 -2.14
CA ARG A 18 8.22 7.28 -1.26
C ARG A 18 7.18 6.30 -0.74
N ALA A 19 6.79 6.45 0.53
CA ALA A 19 5.70 5.70 1.15
C ALA A 19 4.41 5.83 0.33
N GLY A 20 3.76 4.69 0.08
CA GLY A 20 2.40 4.64 -0.42
C GLY A 20 1.40 4.99 0.68
N VAL A 21 0.17 5.31 0.31
CA VAL A 21 -0.96 5.38 1.23
C VAL A 21 -1.78 4.13 1.07
N THR A 22 -2.07 3.42 2.17
CA THR A 22 -2.91 2.21 2.13
C THR A 22 -4.31 2.58 1.66
N ALA A 23 -4.77 1.92 0.61
CA ALA A 23 -6.07 2.18 -0.02
C ALA A 23 -7.11 1.12 0.34
N SER A 24 -6.72 -0.15 0.38
CA SER A 24 -7.59 -1.25 0.77
C SER A 24 -6.79 -2.46 1.25
N THR A 25 -7.43 -3.28 2.10
CA THR A 25 -6.83 -4.48 2.68
C THR A 25 -7.87 -5.60 2.71
N HIS A 26 -7.45 -6.81 2.34
CA HIS A 26 -8.28 -8.00 2.24
C HIS A 26 -7.57 -9.20 2.86
N GLY A 27 -8.30 -10.02 3.62
CA GLY A 27 -7.81 -11.33 4.05
C GLY A 27 -7.85 -12.35 2.91
N SER A 28 -6.83 -13.17 2.80
CA SER A 28 -6.76 -14.32 1.89
C SER A 28 -6.24 -15.56 2.65
N ALA A 29 -6.39 -16.75 2.08
CA ALA A 29 -5.87 -17.98 2.68
C ALA A 29 -4.34 -17.97 2.87
N GLU A 30 -3.62 -17.18 2.08
CA GLU A 30 -2.16 -17.02 2.11
C GLU A 30 -1.71 -15.85 3.00
N GLY A 31 -2.66 -15.13 3.61
CA GLY A 31 -2.41 -13.97 4.48
C GLY A 31 -3.15 -12.71 4.02
N THR A 32 -2.73 -11.56 4.55
CA THR A 32 -3.38 -10.27 4.25
C THR A 32 -2.79 -9.64 2.98
N VAL A 33 -3.65 -9.39 1.99
CA VAL A 33 -3.33 -8.62 0.77
C VAL A 33 -3.76 -7.18 0.97
N GLY A 34 -2.86 -6.23 0.76
CA GLY A 34 -3.11 -4.80 0.76
C GLY A 34 -2.84 -4.18 -0.60
N TYR A 35 -3.53 -3.09 -0.89
CA TYR A 35 -3.26 -2.23 -2.03
C TYR A 35 -2.94 -0.84 -1.51
N ALA A 36 -1.84 -0.26 -1.98
CA ALA A 36 -1.45 1.10 -1.63
C ALA A 36 -1.24 1.94 -2.89
N ARG A 37 -1.47 3.25 -2.77
CA ARG A 37 -1.26 4.21 -3.86
C ARG A 37 -0.05 5.08 -3.53
N CYS A 38 0.95 5.07 -4.40
CA CYS A 38 2.06 6.01 -4.27
C CYS A 38 1.71 7.34 -4.97
N GLY A 39 2.16 8.46 -4.41
CA GLY A 39 2.03 9.80 -5.01
C GLY A 39 2.74 9.94 -6.37
N CYS A 40 3.60 8.98 -6.77
CA CYS A 40 4.18 8.93 -8.12
C CYS A 40 3.23 8.36 -9.18
N GLY A 41 1.99 8.00 -8.81
CA GLY A 41 1.00 7.49 -9.75
C GLY A 41 1.03 5.98 -9.97
N ARG A 42 1.71 5.21 -9.12
CA ARG A 42 1.76 3.74 -9.17
C ARG A 42 0.94 3.09 -8.06
N TRP A 43 0.32 1.95 -8.39
CA TRP A 43 -0.29 1.06 -7.40
C TRP A 43 0.75 0.09 -6.88
N LEU A 44 0.72 -0.18 -5.59
CA LEU A 44 1.55 -1.17 -4.90
C LEU A 44 0.64 -2.29 -4.41
N VAL A 45 1.04 -3.53 -4.65
CA VAL A 45 0.41 -4.72 -4.10
C VAL A 45 1.26 -5.21 -2.94
N VAL A 46 0.65 -5.34 -1.78
CA VAL A 46 1.28 -5.70 -0.52
C VAL A 46 0.75 -7.05 -0.09
N LEU A 47 1.61 -7.98 0.30
CA LEU A 47 1.21 -9.27 0.88
C LEU A 47 1.97 -9.46 2.18
N ALA A 48 1.24 -9.71 3.27
CA ALA A 48 1.81 -9.86 4.62
C ALA A 48 2.78 -8.72 4.99
N GLY A 49 2.43 -7.48 4.63
CA GLY A 49 3.22 -6.28 4.91
C GLY A 49 4.41 -6.03 3.96
N ARG A 50 4.61 -6.85 2.92
CA ARG A 50 5.70 -6.69 1.94
C ARG A 50 5.16 -6.33 0.56
N VAL A 51 5.82 -5.42 -0.16
CA VAL A 51 5.46 -5.14 -1.56
C VAL A 51 5.87 -6.32 -2.42
N ILE A 52 4.89 -6.92 -3.10
CA ILE A 52 5.10 -8.04 -4.03
C ILE A 52 4.97 -7.64 -5.49
N GLY A 53 4.43 -6.45 -5.77
CA GLY A 53 4.30 -5.94 -7.14
C GLY A 53 3.89 -4.48 -7.19
N PHE A 54 4.09 -3.87 -8.36
CA PHE A 54 3.62 -2.51 -8.65
C PHE A 54 3.27 -2.32 -10.13
N THR A 55 2.37 -1.39 -10.43
CA THR A 55 2.01 -1.07 -11.82
C THR A 55 3.11 -0.25 -12.48
N MET A 56 3.38 -0.52 -13.76
CA MET A 56 4.13 0.41 -14.60
C MET A 56 3.26 1.65 -14.88
N GLY A 57 3.92 2.81 -14.96
CA GLY A 57 3.30 4.08 -15.32
C GLY A 57 3.82 4.55 -16.66
#